data_AF-A0A938Y4S6-F1
#
_entry.id   AF-A0A938Y4S6-F1
#
_cell.length_a   1.000
_cell.length_b   1.000
_cell.length_c   1.000
_cell.angle_alpha   90.00
_cell.angle_beta   90.00
_cell.angle_gamma   90.00
#
_symmetry.space_group_name_H-M   'P 1'
#
loop_
_entity.id
_entity.type
_entity.pdbx_description
1 polymer ?
#
loop_
_entity_poly.entity_id
_entity_poly.type
_entity_poly.pdbx_seq_one_letter_code
_entity_poly.pdbx_strand_id
1 'polypeptide(L)'
;MPHTNPQSITAPSGPGKLGDALDPAAIQRYLGDLDDWLRGRRSELDQLDQAALAAGRGGELAGDMSLALALWKATADRYQLVLAAWDGGRVLAQDRERISGLIWGRLDGATELPGGLAVSLPEAGRLCDALTGQLRNRLALVPGADRSAARIRDLRAQLERIRDQIALEPATFRDASVQTLAGLLARLGDLTDRAERGADVGGLLGPLESEAATFERDLIVGNARRRDARDQILSARELRADLEAREAALAKLAATCVATVDPAPRYAVPDVDLLGPVPVTPDEIGGYLQRLDRVAQAMEHAQHAYSDALAEHTELVGLLDAYVAKASATGVAGNPDLRASEEAARAVLARRPCPLSVARQMVTTYQTWLAKETAR
;
A
#
# COMPACT_ATOMS: atom_id res chain seq x y z
N MET A 1 -13.14 -18.18 11.13
CA MET A 1 -12.42 -18.75 12.29
C MET A 1 -13.45 -19.23 13.29
N PRO A 2 -13.34 -20.45 13.85
CA PRO A 2 -14.32 -20.95 14.79
C PRO A 2 -14.26 -20.11 16.07
N HIS A 3 -15.40 -19.57 16.47
CA HIS A 3 -15.56 -18.89 17.76
C HIS A 3 -15.48 -19.96 18.85
N THR A 4 -14.29 -20.17 19.42
CA THR A 4 -14.18 -20.83 20.72
C THR A 4 -14.81 -19.92 21.74
N ASN A 5 -16.04 -20.24 22.12
CA ASN A 5 -16.69 -19.73 23.31
C ASN A 5 -15.69 -19.85 24.47
N PRO A 6 -15.36 -18.79 25.22
CA PRO A 6 -14.48 -18.94 26.37
C PRO A 6 -15.15 -19.93 27.33
N GLN A 7 -14.56 -21.11 27.48
CA GLN A 7 -15.04 -22.10 28.42
C GLN A 7 -15.03 -21.45 29.81
N SER A 8 -16.19 -21.36 30.45
CA SER A 8 -16.29 -20.88 31.81
C SER A 8 -15.56 -21.87 32.71
N ILE A 9 -14.39 -21.48 33.21
CA ILE A 9 -13.68 -22.26 34.22
C ILE A 9 -14.51 -22.25 35.51
N THR A 10 -14.68 -23.39 36.16
CA THR A 10 -15.53 -23.53 37.36
C THR A 10 -14.72 -24.10 38.52
N ALA A 11 -14.97 -23.62 39.73
CA ALA A 11 -14.26 -24.05 40.92
C ALA A 11 -14.48 -25.55 41.14
N PRO A 12 -13.41 -26.32 41.41
CA PRO A 12 -13.54 -27.74 41.64
C PRO A 12 -14.33 -28.03 42.93
N SER A 13 -14.99 -29.18 42.95
CA SER A 13 -15.66 -29.66 44.17
C SER A 13 -14.63 -30.17 45.17
N GLY A 14 -14.78 -29.79 46.44
CA GLY A 14 -13.89 -30.25 47.52
C GLY A 14 -13.95 -31.78 47.73
N PRO A 15 -12.83 -32.44 48.00
CA PRO A 15 -12.79 -33.87 48.29
C PRO A 15 -13.25 -34.18 49.72
N GLY A 16 -13.99 -35.28 49.90
CA GLY A 16 -14.39 -35.82 51.21
C GLY A 16 -15.14 -34.83 52.10
N LYS A 17 -14.96 -34.93 53.43
CA LYS A 17 -15.58 -34.03 54.42
C LYS A 17 -14.57 -33.63 55.50
N LEU A 18 -14.92 -32.60 56.28
CA LEU A 18 -14.12 -32.10 57.39
C LEU A 18 -13.80 -33.21 58.40
N GLY A 19 -12.52 -33.37 58.72
CA GLY A 19 -12.04 -34.38 59.69
C GLY A 19 -11.77 -35.76 59.10
N ASP A 20 -12.05 -35.99 57.81
CA ASP A 20 -11.70 -37.24 57.13
C ASP A 20 -10.20 -37.28 56.76
N ALA A 21 -9.58 -38.45 56.91
CA ALA A 21 -8.30 -38.76 56.28
C ALA A 21 -8.48 -39.01 54.78
N LEU A 22 -8.53 -37.92 54.01
CA LEU A 22 -8.82 -37.92 52.56
C LEU A 22 -7.92 -38.86 51.75
N ASP A 23 -8.46 -39.45 50.67
CA ASP A 23 -7.68 -40.24 49.72
C ASP A 23 -6.59 -39.36 49.05
N PRO A 24 -5.29 -39.75 49.10
CA PRO A 24 -4.20 -39.04 48.44
C PRO A 24 -4.49 -38.71 46.97
N ALA A 25 -5.09 -39.64 46.21
CA ALA A 25 -5.40 -39.41 44.80
C ALA A 25 -6.47 -38.32 44.61
N ALA A 26 -7.43 -38.23 45.53
CA ALA A 26 -8.46 -37.19 45.52
C ALA A 26 -7.89 -35.81 45.87
N ILE A 27 -6.93 -35.73 46.81
CA ILE A 27 -6.23 -34.47 47.13
C ILE A 27 -5.41 -34.00 45.92
N GLN A 28 -4.61 -34.88 45.30
CA GLN A 28 -3.78 -34.54 44.14
C GLN A 28 -4.62 -34.00 42.98
N ARG A 29 -5.77 -34.63 42.70
CA ARG A 29 -6.69 -34.17 41.64
C ARG A 29 -7.27 -32.80 41.97
N TYR A 30 -7.79 -32.64 43.18
CA TYR A 30 -8.37 -31.36 43.62
C TYR A 30 -7.35 -30.22 43.55
N LEU A 31 -6.10 -30.45 43.94
CA LEU A 31 -5.04 -29.44 43.86
C LEU A 31 -4.67 -29.08 42.42
N GLY A 32 -4.66 -30.05 41.49
CA GLY A 32 -4.47 -29.77 40.08
C GLY A 32 -5.60 -28.91 39.50
N ASP A 33 -6.84 -29.35 39.72
CA ASP A 33 -8.02 -28.64 39.22
C ASP A 33 -8.14 -27.22 39.82
N LEU A 34 -7.75 -27.05 41.09
CA LEU A 34 -7.80 -25.76 41.78
C LEU A 34 -6.70 -24.80 41.31
N ASP A 35 -5.50 -25.31 40.97
CA ASP A 35 -4.42 -24.51 40.39
C ASP A 35 -4.81 -23.96 39.01
N ASP A 36 -5.39 -24.81 38.17
CA ASP A 36 -5.91 -24.40 36.87
C ASP A 36 -7.04 -23.38 37.01
N TRP A 37 -7.96 -23.60 37.95
CA TRP A 37 -9.01 -22.65 38.26
C TRP A 37 -8.44 -21.30 38.73
N LEU A 38 -7.45 -21.29 39.63
CA LEU A 38 -6.84 -20.05 40.15
C LEU A 38 -6.20 -19.23 39.03
N ARG A 39 -5.44 -19.87 38.12
CA ARG A 39 -4.83 -19.20 36.97
C ARG A 39 -5.87 -18.64 36.02
N GLY A 40 -6.85 -19.46 35.63
CA GLY A 40 -7.90 -19.05 34.70
C GLY A 40 -8.77 -17.92 35.28
N ARG A 41 -9.17 -18.04 36.54
CA ARG A 41 -9.98 -17.03 37.25
C ARG A 41 -9.26 -15.70 37.36
N ARG A 42 -7.94 -15.69 37.61
CA ARG A 42 -7.17 -14.44 37.64
C ARG A 42 -7.21 -13.72 36.30
N SER A 43 -6.89 -14.45 35.23
CA SER A 43 -6.91 -13.90 33.87
C SER A 43 -8.29 -13.34 33.51
N GLU A 44 -9.35 -14.06 33.87
CA GLU A 44 -10.72 -13.60 33.62
C GLU A 44 -11.08 -12.33 34.41
N LEU A 45 -10.70 -12.23 35.68
CA LEU A 45 -10.94 -11.02 36.48
C LEU A 45 -10.16 -9.82 35.93
N ASP A 46 -8.91 -10.00 35.49
CA ASP A 46 -8.12 -8.94 34.84
C ASP A 46 -8.78 -8.47 33.53
N GLN A 47 -9.36 -9.39 32.74
CA GLN A 47 -10.11 -9.04 31.52
C GLN A 47 -11.40 -8.27 31.82
N LEU A 48 -12.15 -8.69 32.85
CA LEU A 48 -13.39 -8.02 33.24
C LEU A 48 -13.13 -6.62 33.82
N ASP A 49 -12.04 -6.43 34.55
CA ASP A 49 -11.61 -5.12 35.06
C ASP A 49 -11.24 -4.18 33.90
N GLN A 50 -10.43 -4.66 32.96
CA GLN A 50 -10.12 -3.91 31.73
C GLN A 50 -11.38 -3.56 30.94
N ALA A 51 -12.33 -4.50 30.81
CA ALA A 51 -13.61 -4.25 30.13
C ALA A 51 -14.46 -3.21 30.87
N ALA A 52 -14.51 -3.25 32.21
CA ALA A 52 -15.23 -2.27 33.01
C ALA A 52 -14.61 -0.86 32.90
N LEU A 53 -13.28 -0.76 32.90
CA LEU A 53 -12.56 0.50 32.69
C LEU A 53 -12.79 1.04 31.27
N ALA A 54 -12.69 0.19 30.24
CA ALA A 54 -12.93 0.57 28.85
C ALA A 54 -14.39 1.04 28.63
N ALA A 55 -15.34 0.42 29.32
CA ALA A 55 -16.75 0.81 29.30
C ALA A 55 -17.07 2.03 30.18
N GLY A 56 -16.10 2.61 30.90
CA GLY A 56 -16.32 3.74 31.81
C GLY A 56 -17.15 3.40 33.06
N ARG A 57 -17.38 2.11 33.33
CA ARG A 57 -18.20 1.60 34.44
C ARG A 57 -17.37 1.14 35.64
N GLY A 58 -16.08 1.48 35.66
CA GLY A 58 -15.16 1.12 36.75
C GLY A 58 -15.68 1.52 38.13
N GLY A 59 -16.24 2.73 38.28
CA GLY A 59 -16.82 3.18 39.55
C GLY A 59 -18.09 2.42 39.97
N GLU A 60 -18.93 2.01 39.02
CA GLU A 60 -20.15 1.26 39.28
C GLU A 60 -19.85 -0.18 39.71
N LEU A 61 -18.85 -0.81 39.08
CA LEU A 61 -18.51 -2.22 39.27
C LEU A 61 -17.36 -2.46 40.26
N ALA A 62 -16.70 -1.41 40.77
CA ALA A 62 -15.55 -1.51 41.66
C ALA A 62 -15.81 -2.35 42.92
N GLY A 63 -17.00 -2.24 43.52
CA GLY A 63 -17.39 -3.03 44.69
C GLY A 63 -17.40 -4.54 44.41
N ASP A 64 -18.11 -4.96 43.37
CA ASP A 64 -18.20 -6.37 42.99
C ASP A 64 -16.85 -6.91 42.49
N MET A 65 -16.06 -6.10 41.77
CA MET A 65 -14.72 -6.46 41.31
C MET A 65 -13.74 -6.67 42.48
N SER A 66 -13.71 -5.73 43.43
CA SER A 66 -12.86 -5.84 44.62
C SER A 66 -13.20 -7.07 45.47
N LEU A 67 -14.50 -7.38 45.63
CA LEU A 67 -14.96 -8.56 46.34
C LEU A 67 -14.52 -9.86 45.65
N ALA A 68 -14.66 -9.94 44.32
CA ALA A 68 -14.24 -11.10 43.55
C ALA A 68 -12.72 -11.35 43.62
N LEU A 69 -11.92 -10.28 43.55
CA LEU A 69 -10.45 -10.33 43.70
C LEU A 69 -10.04 -10.73 45.13
N ALA A 70 -10.74 -10.26 46.15
CA ALA A 70 -10.49 -10.64 47.54
C ALA A 70 -10.77 -12.14 47.78
N LEU A 71 -11.88 -12.66 47.25
CA LEU A 71 -12.20 -14.10 47.33
C LEU A 71 -11.20 -14.95 46.55
N TRP A 72 -10.78 -14.51 45.36
CA TRP A 72 -9.74 -15.18 44.60
C TRP A 72 -8.43 -15.25 45.38
N LYS A 73 -7.99 -14.12 45.96
CA LYS A 73 -6.75 -14.06 46.76
C LYS A 73 -6.81 -14.96 47.98
N ALA A 74 -7.90 -14.92 48.75
CA ALA A 74 -8.07 -15.80 49.91
C ALA A 74 -8.02 -17.29 49.53
N THR A 75 -8.59 -17.66 48.37
CA THR A 75 -8.53 -19.01 47.83
C THR A 75 -7.09 -19.38 47.43
N ALA A 76 -6.37 -18.47 46.76
CA ALA A 76 -4.98 -18.66 46.37
C ALA A 76 -4.05 -18.84 47.58
N ASP A 77 -4.20 -18.01 48.61
CA ASP A 77 -3.41 -18.06 49.83
C ASP A 77 -3.64 -19.39 50.57
N ARG A 78 -4.91 -19.82 50.69
CA ARG A 78 -5.25 -21.12 51.31
C ARG A 78 -4.77 -22.30 50.46
N TYR A 79 -4.82 -22.21 49.13
CA TYR A 79 -4.25 -23.22 48.25
C TYR A 79 -2.76 -23.45 48.53
N GLN A 80 -1.97 -22.38 48.72
CA GLN A 80 -0.56 -22.50 49.07
C GLN A 80 -0.34 -23.21 50.42
N LEU A 81 -1.20 -22.96 51.41
CA LEU A 81 -1.14 -23.66 52.69
C LEU A 81 -1.46 -25.17 52.55
N VAL A 82 -2.44 -25.52 51.71
CA VAL A 82 -2.76 -26.92 51.43
C VAL A 82 -1.61 -27.60 50.67
N LEU A 83 -1.03 -26.91 49.68
CA LEU A 83 0.09 -27.43 48.90
C LEU A 83 1.33 -27.67 49.79
N ALA A 84 1.61 -26.76 50.73
CA ALA A 84 2.67 -26.93 51.71
C ALA A 84 2.41 -28.11 52.66
N ALA A 85 1.15 -28.34 53.06
CA ALA A 85 0.78 -29.49 53.88
C ALA A 85 0.78 -30.83 53.12
N TRP A 86 0.66 -30.79 51.78
CA TRP A 86 0.61 -31.97 50.92
C TRP A 86 1.98 -32.60 50.66
N ASP A 87 3.08 -31.86 50.77
CA ASP A 87 4.47 -32.34 50.64
C ASP A 87 4.70 -33.36 49.49
N GLY A 88 4.15 -33.07 48.31
CA GLY A 88 4.28 -33.93 47.12
C GLY A 88 3.67 -35.33 47.25
N GLY A 89 2.70 -35.51 48.15
CA GLY A 89 1.98 -36.77 48.39
C GLY A 89 2.57 -37.66 49.47
N ARG A 90 3.63 -37.22 50.16
CA ARG A 90 4.26 -37.96 51.28
C ARG A 90 3.56 -37.67 52.61
N VAL A 91 2.24 -37.81 52.65
CA VAL A 91 1.40 -37.43 53.78
C VAL A 91 0.94 -38.62 54.61
N LEU A 92 1.01 -38.50 55.93
CA LEU A 92 0.45 -39.47 56.86
C LEU A 92 -1.06 -39.20 57.07
N ALA A 93 -1.75 -40.10 57.78
CA ALA A 93 -3.19 -39.92 58.06
C ALA A 93 -3.50 -38.58 58.75
N GLN A 94 -2.67 -38.18 59.72
CA GLN A 94 -2.82 -36.91 60.43
C GLN A 94 -2.65 -35.69 59.52
N ASP A 95 -1.73 -35.75 58.55
CA ASP A 95 -1.55 -34.67 57.57
C ASP A 95 -2.75 -34.56 56.62
N ARG A 96 -3.36 -35.70 56.26
CA ARG A 96 -4.56 -35.75 55.41
C ARG A 96 -5.79 -35.20 56.14
N GLU A 97 -5.93 -35.46 57.43
CA GLU A 97 -6.96 -34.83 58.27
C GLU A 97 -6.73 -33.32 58.42
N ARG A 98 -5.46 -32.89 58.57
CA ARG A 98 -5.09 -31.47 58.57
C ARG A 98 -5.43 -30.79 57.24
N ILE A 99 -5.15 -31.45 56.11
CA ILE A 99 -5.52 -30.97 54.76
C ILE A 99 -7.04 -30.86 54.63
N SER A 100 -7.80 -31.84 55.12
CA SER A 100 -9.27 -31.75 55.19
C SER A 100 -9.71 -30.51 55.99
N GLY A 101 -9.06 -30.25 57.12
CA GLY A 101 -9.25 -29.03 57.92
C GLY A 101 -8.98 -27.73 57.15
N LEU A 102 -7.96 -27.70 56.30
CA LEU A 102 -7.64 -26.52 55.49
C LEU A 102 -8.63 -26.31 54.33
N ILE A 103 -9.15 -27.39 53.75
CA ILE A 103 -10.13 -27.33 52.64
C ILE A 103 -11.51 -26.93 53.17
N TRP A 104 -11.99 -27.59 54.22
CA TRP A 104 -13.35 -27.42 54.72
C TRP A 104 -13.47 -26.43 55.88
N GLY A 105 -12.35 -26.06 56.49
CA GLY A 105 -12.31 -25.04 57.54
C GLY A 105 -12.45 -23.62 57.01
N ARG A 106 -12.77 -22.70 57.91
CA ARG A 106 -12.95 -21.28 57.60
C ARG A 106 -11.70 -20.67 56.97
N LEU A 107 -11.86 -19.84 55.95
CA LEU A 107 -10.77 -19.07 55.33
C LEU A 107 -10.32 -17.92 56.23
N ASP A 108 -9.03 -17.90 56.57
CA ASP A 108 -8.41 -16.77 57.27
C ASP A 108 -8.12 -15.66 56.25
N GLY A 109 -8.62 -14.46 56.50
CA GLY A 109 -8.68 -13.35 55.53
C GLY A 109 -10.10 -13.02 55.06
N ALA A 110 -11.05 -13.95 55.22
CA ALA A 110 -12.47 -13.69 54.98
C ALA A 110 -13.10 -12.74 56.01
N THR A 111 -12.40 -12.44 57.10
CA THR A 111 -12.82 -11.46 58.13
C THR A 111 -12.84 -10.03 57.61
N GLU A 112 -12.06 -9.73 56.56
CA GLU A 112 -12.07 -8.42 55.87
C GLU A 112 -13.11 -8.36 54.74
N LEU A 113 -13.77 -9.48 54.42
CA LEU A 113 -14.87 -9.49 53.45
C LEU A 113 -16.11 -8.82 54.07
N PRO A 114 -16.86 -8.02 53.28
CA PRO A 114 -18.14 -7.47 53.71
C PRO A 114 -19.07 -8.56 54.25
N GLY A 115 -19.57 -8.39 55.48
CA GLY A 115 -20.52 -9.32 56.11
C GLY A 115 -19.93 -10.45 56.94
N GLY A 116 -18.61 -10.53 57.12
CA GLY A 116 -17.97 -11.48 58.06
C GLY A 116 -18.18 -12.96 57.70
N LEU A 117 -18.31 -13.26 56.40
CA LEU A 117 -18.69 -14.58 55.91
C LEU A 117 -17.63 -15.64 56.27
N ALA A 118 -18.04 -16.64 57.06
CA ALA A 118 -17.24 -17.82 57.33
C ALA A 118 -17.45 -18.86 56.22
N VAL A 119 -16.62 -18.81 55.18
CA VAL A 119 -16.70 -19.75 54.04
C VAL A 119 -15.49 -20.68 53.99
N SER A 120 -15.74 -21.91 53.54
CA SER A 120 -14.70 -22.90 53.22
C SER A 120 -14.06 -22.63 51.85
N LEU A 121 -12.97 -23.33 51.52
CA LEU A 121 -12.25 -23.16 50.27
C LEU A 121 -13.12 -23.43 49.02
N PRO A 122 -13.89 -24.55 48.93
CA PRO A 122 -14.79 -24.78 47.78
C PRO A 122 -15.95 -23.79 47.71
N GLU A 123 -16.41 -23.26 48.85
CA GLU A 123 -17.47 -22.25 48.88
C GLU A 123 -16.99 -20.90 48.37
N ALA A 124 -15.79 -20.46 48.76
CA ALA A 124 -15.20 -19.23 48.24
C ALA A 124 -14.97 -19.30 46.73
N GLY A 125 -14.52 -20.44 46.20
CA GLY A 125 -14.40 -20.66 44.76
C GLY A 125 -15.74 -20.50 44.03
N ARG A 126 -16.81 -21.15 44.54
CA ARG A 126 -18.16 -21.03 43.96
C ARG A 126 -18.74 -19.62 44.06
N LEU A 127 -18.50 -18.92 45.16
CA LEU A 127 -18.92 -17.52 45.31
C LEU A 127 -18.17 -16.60 44.33
N CYS A 128 -16.87 -16.83 44.14
CA CYS A 128 -16.07 -16.13 43.14
C CYS A 128 -16.59 -16.39 41.72
N ASP A 129 -16.94 -17.63 41.38
CA ASP A 129 -17.57 -17.98 40.10
C ASP A 129 -18.90 -17.24 39.90
N ALA A 130 -19.77 -17.21 40.91
CA ALA A 130 -21.06 -16.55 40.86
C ALA A 130 -20.93 -15.04 40.66
N LEU A 131 -20.04 -14.38 41.41
CA LEU A 131 -19.73 -12.95 41.26
C LEU A 131 -19.15 -12.65 39.88
N THR A 132 -18.25 -13.50 39.38
CA THR A 132 -17.67 -13.32 38.05
C THR A 132 -18.74 -13.49 36.96
N GLY A 133 -19.66 -14.44 37.11
CA GLY A 133 -20.82 -14.59 36.23
C GLY A 133 -21.75 -13.37 36.25
N GLN A 134 -21.98 -12.77 37.42
CA GLN A 134 -22.76 -11.54 37.57
C GLN A 134 -22.08 -10.35 36.90
N LEU A 135 -20.77 -10.17 37.09
CA LEU A 135 -19.97 -9.15 36.42
C LEU A 135 -20.05 -9.31 34.90
N ARG A 136 -19.87 -10.54 34.40
CA ARG A 136 -20.01 -10.86 32.97
C ARG A 136 -21.39 -10.50 32.44
N ASN A 137 -22.46 -10.86 33.15
CA ASN A 137 -23.82 -10.53 32.73
C ASN A 137 -24.07 -9.02 32.72
N ARG A 138 -23.61 -8.28 33.74
CA ARG A 138 -23.74 -6.81 33.78
C ARG A 138 -22.96 -6.11 32.67
N LEU A 139 -21.80 -6.64 32.28
CA LEU A 139 -21.02 -6.15 31.14
C LEU A 139 -21.60 -6.60 29.78
N ALA A 140 -22.18 -7.80 29.71
CA ALA A 140 -22.78 -8.38 28.50
C ALA A 140 -24.13 -7.77 28.10
N LEU A 141 -24.77 -6.97 28.97
CA LEU A 141 -26.00 -6.25 28.67
C LEU A 141 -25.85 -5.14 27.59
N VAL A 142 -24.69 -4.99 26.95
CA VAL A 142 -24.55 -4.27 25.67
C VAL A 142 -23.85 -5.13 24.60
N PRO A 143 -24.58 -6.00 23.88
CA PRO A 143 -24.02 -6.73 22.74
C PRO A 143 -23.71 -5.75 21.58
N GLY A 144 -22.42 -5.51 21.29
CA GLY A 144 -21.98 -4.74 20.11
C GLY A 144 -21.50 -3.31 20.36
N ALA A 145 -21.41 -2.85 21.61
CA ALA A 145 -20.77 -1.57 21.95
C ALA A 145 -19.34 -1.47 21.38
N ASP A 146 -18.54 -2.52 21.54
CA ASP A 146 -17.16 -2.56 21.05
C ASP A 146 -17.06 -2.44 19.53
N ARG A 147 -18.01 -3.04 18.80
CA ARG A 147 -18.07 -2.95 17.32
C ARG A 147 -18.51 -1.57 16.86
N SER A 148 -19.51 -0.98 17.49
CA SER A 148 -19.98 0.37 17.15
C SER A 148 -18.92 1.43 17.47
N ALA A 149 -18.23 1.29 18.61
CA ALA A 149 -17.13 2.17 18.99
C ALA A 149 -15.94 2.08 18.02
N ALA A 150 -15.58 0.87 17.56
CA ALA A 150 -14.55 0.69 16.53
C ALA A 150 -14.94 1.36 15.20
N ARG A 151 -16.17 1.13 14.73
CA ARG A 151 -16.69 1.73 13.49
C ARG A 151 -16.74 3.26 13.54
N ILE A 152 -17.18 3.84 14.66
CA ILE A 152 -17.16 5.30 14.86
C ILE A 152 -15.74 5.84 14.79
N ARG A 153 -14.76 5.15 15.39
CA ARG A 153 -13.35 5.53 15.35
C ARG A 153 -12.80 5.50 13.92
N ASP A 154 -13.08 4.44 13.17
CA ASP A 154 -12.65 4.30 11.78
C ASP A 154 -13.26 5.37 10.88
N LEU A 155 -14.54 5.68 11.08
CA LEU A 155 -15.24 6.72 10.34
C LEU A 155 -14.70 8.13 10.67
N ARG A 156 -14.33 8.41 11.92
CA ARG A 156 -13.61 9.67 12.27
C ARG A 156 -12.30 9.78 11.51
N ALA A 157 -11.51 8.71 11.49
CA ALA A 157 -10.25 8.68 10.74
C ALA A 157 -10.49 8.89 9.22
N GLN A 158 -11.58 8.33 8.67
CA GLN A 158 -11.97 8.57 7.29
C GLN A 158 -12.36 10.02 7.00
N LEU A 159 -13.12 10.67 7.88
CA LEU A 159 -13.51 12.07 7.70
C LEU A 159 -12.31 13.02 7.77
N GLU A 160 -11.27 12.69 8.56
CA GLU A 160 -10.00 13.43 8.52
C GLU A 160 -9.27 13.24 7.18
N ARG A 161 -9.21 12.03 6.62
CA ARG A 161 -8.67 11.82 5.27
C ARG A 161 -9.46 12.57 4.20
N ILE A 162 -10.79 12.63 4.31
CA ILE A 162 -11.63 13.42 3.41
C ILE A 162 -11.27 14.91 3.52
N ARG A 163 -11.03 15.43 4.73
CA ARG A 163 -10.57 16.82 4.92
C ARG A 163 -9.26 17.07 4.18
N ASP A 164 -8.31 16.15 4.26
CA ASP A 164 -7.04 16.25 3.52
C ASP A 164 -7.28 16.24 2.00
N GLN A 165 -8.20 15.41 1.50
CA GLN A 165 -8.56 15.39 0.07
C GLN A 165 -9.22 16.70 -0.38
N ILE A 166 -10.05 17.32 0.45
CA ILE A 166 -10.69 18.61 0.16
C ILE A 166 -9.66 19.74 0.09
N ALA A 167 -8.57 19.68 0.86
CA ALA A 167 -7.50 20.66 0.78
C ALA A 167 -6.84 20.72 -0.62
N LEU A 168 -6.91 19.61 -1.38
CA LEU A 168 -6.41 19.50 -2.74
C LEU A 168 -7.41 19.98 -3.81
N GLU A 169 -8.69 20.16 -3.46
CA GLU A 169 -9.71 20.64 -4.39
C GLU A 169 -9.45 22.10 -4.81
N PRO A 170 -9.74 22.48 -6.07
CA PRO A 170 -9.77 23.87 -6.51
C PRO A 170 -10.76 24.71 -5.70
N ALA A 171 -10.48 26.01 -5.58
CA ALA A 171 -11.31 26.95 -4.82
C ALA A 171 -12.79 26.93 -5.25
N THR A 172 -13.08 26.69 -6.54
CA THR A 172 -14.43 26.65 -7.11
C THR A 172 -15.30 25.52 -6.54
N PHE A 173 -14.71 24.38 -6.15
CA PHE A 173 -15.44 23.21 -5.65
C PHE A 173 -15.27 23.01 -4.14
N ARG A 174 -14.26 23.66 -3.56
CA ARG A 174 -13.88 23.48 -2.16
C ARG A 174 -15.01 23.76 -1.18
N ASP A 175 -15.75 24.86 -1.36
CA ASP A 175 -16.80 25.26 -0.42
C ASP A 175 -17.95 24.23 -0.36
N ALA A 176 -18.37 23.71 -1.50
CA ALA A 176 -19.38 22.65 -1.56
C ALA A 176 -18.89 21.36 -0.87
N SER A 177 -17.64 20.97 -1.11
CA SER A 177 -17.05 19.80 -0.47
C SER A 177 -16.89 19.96 1.05
N VAL A 178 -16.53 21.16 1.52
CA VAL A 178 -16.48 21.51 2.95
C VAL A 178 -17.86 21.40 3.59
N GLN A 179 -18.93 21.86 2.93
CA GLN A 179 -20.30 21.72 3.43
C GLN A 179 -20.73 20.25 3.55
N THR A 180 -20.40 19.42 2.56
CA THR A 180 -20.67 17.97 2.61
C THR A 180 -19.93 17.31 3.78
N LEU A 181 -18.64 17.62 3.97
CA LEU A 181 -17.87 17.12 5.11
C LEU A 181 -18.47 17.57 6.45
N ALA A 182 -18.89 18.82 6.57
CA ALA A 182 -19.54 19.34 7.77
C ALA A 182 -20.84 18.57 8.09
N GLY A 183 -21.64 18.23 7.07
CA GLY A 183 -22.84 17.40 7.23
C GLY A 183 -22.53 15.97 7.71
N LEU A 184 -21.48 15.34 7.17
CA LEU A 184 -21.02 14.01 7.61
C LEU A 184 -20.51 14.05 9.06
N LEU A 185 -19.75 15.09 9.43
CA LEU A 185 -19.23 15.28 10.80
C LEU A 185 -20.37 15.49 11.80
N ALA A 186 -21.38 16.31 11.46
CA ALA A 186 -22.54 16.54 12.31
C ALA A 186 -23.31 15.23 12.58
N ARG A 187 -23.59 14.46 11.52
CA ARG A 187 -24.27 13.15 11.63
C ARG A 187 -23.45 12.13 12.42
N LEU A 188 -22.13 12.12 12.27
CA LEU A 188 -21.25 11.26 13.09
C LEU A 188 -21.25 11.68 14.56
N GLY A 189 -21.30 12.98 14.85
CA GLY A 189 -21.49 13.52 16.20
C GLY A 189 -22.79 13.03 16.81
N ASP A 190 -23.91 13.19 16.12
CA ASP A 190 -25.22 12.72 16.60
C ASP A 190 -25.26 11.21 16.88
N LEU A 191 -24.63 10.40 16.01
CA LEU A 191 -24.55 8.95 16.21
C LEU A 191 -23.61 8.58 17.36
N THR A 192 -22.52 9.32 17.55
CA THR A 192 -21.64 9.17 18.71
C THR A 192 -22.43 9.40 19.99
N ASP A 193 -23.11 10.54 20.10
CA ASP A 193 -23.87 10.92 21.30
C ASP A 193 -24.97 9.89 21.61
N ARG A 194 -25.63 9.34 20.58
CA ARG A 194 -26.63 8.27 20.74
C ARG A 194 -25.99 6.97 21.24
N ALA A 195 -24.85 6.59 20.69
CA ALA A 195 -24.11 5.40 21.12
C ALA A 195 -23.61 5.53 22.56
N GLU A 196 -23.11 6.70 22.97
CA GLU A 196 -22.69 6.99 24.34
C GLU A 196 -23.85 6.91 25.35
N ARG A 197 -25.07 7.27 24.92
CA ARG A 197 -26.30 7.07 25.69
C ARG A 197 -26.84 5.63 25.66
N GLY A 198 -26.12 4.69 25.02
CA GLY A 198 -26.48 3.27 24.97
C GLY A 198 -27.50 2.90 23.90
N ALA A 199 -27.77 3.76 22.90
CA ALA A 199 -28.67 3.43 21.80
C ALA A 199 -27.99 2.49 20.77
N ASP A 200 -28.77 1.59 20.16
CA ASP A 200 -28.29 0.81 19.01
C ASP A 200 -28.21 1.69 17.76
N VAL A 201 -26.98 1.98 17.33
CA VAL A 201 -26.66 2.78 16.14
C VAL A 201 -26.17 1.92 14.97
N GLY A 202 -26.13 0.59 15.12
CA GLY A 202 -25.51 -0.31 14.15
C GLY A 202 -26.08 -0.19 12.74
N GLY A 203 -27.40 -0.02 12.63
CA GLY A 203 -28.11 0.20 11.36
C GLY A 203 -27.95 1.59 10.76
N LEU A 204 -27.58 2.60 11.55
CA LEU A 204 -27.39 3.98 11.09
C LEU A 204 -25.96 4.27 10.64
N LEU A 205 -24.97 3.53 11.17
CA LEU A 205 -23.58 3.66 10.78
C LEU A 205 -23.31 3.21 9.33
N GLY A 206 -23.96 2.14 8.86
CA GLY A 206 -23.71 1.58 7.52
C GLY A 206 -23.99 2.57 6.37
N PRO A 207 -25.14 3.26 6.35
CA PRO A 207 -25.42 4.31 5.37
C PRO A 207 -24.40 5.44 5.40
N LEU A 208 -23.98 5.90 6.59
CA LEU A 208 -23.02 6.99 6.74
C LEU A 208 -21.62 6.60 6.25
N GLU A 209 -21.17 5.39 6.55
CA GLU A 209 -19.91 4.82 6.04
C GLU A 209 -19.92 4.73 4.51
N SER A 210 -21.04 4.30 3.92
CA SER A 210 -21.18 4.17 2.46
C SER A 210 -21.13 5.52 1.75
N GLU A 211 -21.76 6.53 2.35
CA GLU A 211 -21.74 7.91 1.86
C GLU A 211 -20.35 8.53 1.95
N ALA A 212 -19.68 8.39 3.10
CA ALA A 212 -18.30 8.85 3.29
C ALA A 212 -17.34 8.16 2.32
N ALA A 213 -17.46 6.84 2.13
CA ALA A 213 -16.63 6.09 1.19
C ALA A 213 -16.83 6.50 -0.27
N THR A 214 -18.06 6.82 -0.66
CA THR A 214 -18.36 7.32 -2.01
C THR A 214 -17.77 8.72 -2.21
N PHE A 215 -17.98 9.61 -1.23
CA PHE A 215 -17.45 10.96 -1.28
C PHE A 215 -15.91 11.00 -1.30
N GLU A 216 -15.24 10.21 -0.46
CA GLU A 216 -13.78 10.07 -0.45
C GLU A 216 -13.26 9.59 -1.81
N ARG A 217 -13.89 8.56 -2.39
CA ARG A 217 -13.53 8.03 -3.72
C ARG A 217 -13.65 9.09 -4.80
N ASP A 218 -14.76 9.84 -4.82
CA ASP A 218 -15.02 10.84 -5.84
C ASP A 218 -14.00 11.99 -5.76
N LEU A 219 -13.64 12.42 -4.55
CA LEU A 219 -12.56 13.41 -4.32
C LEU A 219 -11.20 12.88 -4.82
N ILE A 220 -10.84 11.63 -4.48
CA ILE A 220 -9.58 11.02 -4.93
C ILE A 220 -9.52 10.96 -6.46
N VAL A 221 -10.58 10.48 -7.10
CA VAL A 221 -10.67 10.36 -8.57
C VAL A 221 -10.62 11.75 -9.22
N GLY A 222 -11.34 12.73 -8.68
CA GLY A 222 -11.32 14.10 -9.17
C GLY A 222 -9.93 14.73 -9.07
N ASN A 223 -9.27 14.59 -7.92
CA ASN A 223 -7.90 15.08 -7.69
C ASN A 223 -6.89 14.42 -8.65
N ALA A 224 -6.97 13.10 -8.81
CA ALA A 224 -6.10 12.37 -9.73
C ALA A 224 -6.29 12.82 -11.20
N ARG A 225 -7.54 12.93 -11.66
CA ARG A 225 -7.86 13.38 -13.04
C ARG A 225 -7.35 14.79 -13.32
N ARG A 226 -7.50 15.72 -12.37
CA ARG A 226 -6.99 17.10 -12.53
C ARG A 226 -5.47 17.15 -12.56
N ARG A 227 -4.79 16.35 -11.74
CA ARG A 227 -3.33 16.23 -11.77
C ARG A 227 -2.87 15.69 -13.12
N ASP A 228 -3.45 14.59 -13.58
CA ASP A 228 -3.13 13.97 -14.87
C ASP A 228 -3.33 14.96 -16.02
N ALA A 229 -4.47 15.66 -16.07
CA ALA A 229 -4.72 16.68 -17.09
C ALA A 229 -3.69 17.82 -17.08
N ARG A 230 -3.27 18.29 -15.89
CA ARG A 230 -2.23 19.32 -15.77
C ARG A 230 -0.88 18.80 -16.28
N ASP A 231 -0.51 17.58 -15.89
CA ASP A 231 0.75 16.97 -16.27
C ASP A 231 0.78 16.73 -17.80
N GLN A 232 -0.34 16.31 -18.41
CA GLN A 232 -0.51 16.21 -19.86
C GLN A 232 -0.37 17.55 -20.59
N ILE A 233 -0.94 18.64 -20.05
CA ILE A 233 -0.79 19.99 -20.63
C ILE A 233 0.67 20.44 -20.60
N LEU A 234 1.40 20.16 -19.51
CA LEU A 234 2.83 20.47 -19.40
C LEU A 234 3.63 19.67 -20.43
N SER A 235 3.42 18.36 -20.52
CA SER A 235 4.08 17.51 -21.52
C SER A 235 3.76 17.95 -22.95
N ALA A 236 2.52 18.34 -23.26
CA ALA A 236 2.16 18.85 -24.58
C ALA A 236 2.90 20.14 -24.94
N ARG A 237 3.11 21.04 -23.98
CA ARG A 237 3.89 22.28 -24.19
C ARG A 237 5.37 21.98 -24.42
N GLU A 238 5.95 21.08 -23.62
CA GLU A 238 7.35 20.66 -23.76
C GLU A 238 7.59 19.97 -25.11
N LEU A 239 6.73 19.01 -25.48
CA LEU A 239 6.82 18.31 -26.77
C LEU A 239 6.66 19.26 -27.95
N ARG A 240 5.72 20.21 -27.87
CA ARG A 240 5.56 21.21 -28.92
C ARG A 240 6.83 22.05 -29.08
N ALA A 241 7.39 22.57 -28.00
CA ALA A 241 8.59 23.40 -28.05
C ALA A 241 9.80 22.63 -28.62
N ASP A 242 9.94 21.34 -28.27
CA ASP A 242 10.96 20.47 -28.86
C ASP A 242 10.74 20.26 -30.37
N LEU A 243 9.50 20.03 -30.80
CA LEU A 243 9.17 19.90 -32.22
C LEU A 243 9.42 21.19 -33.01
N GLU A 244 9.11 22.36 -32.45
CA GLU A 244 9.43 23.66 -33.08
C GLU A 244 10.95 23.83 -33.29
N ALA A 245 11.76 23.42 -32.31
CA ALA A 245 13.22 23.46 -32.45
C ALA A 245 13.72 22.46 -33.52
N ARG A 246 13.13 21.26 -33.56
CA ARG A 246 13.46 20.22 -34.56
C ARG A 246 13.04 20.64 -35.98
N GLU A 247 11.92 21.33 -36.13
CA GLU A 247 11.45 21.85 -37.42
C GLU A 247 12.52 22.73 -38.07
N ALA A 248 13.06 23.70 -37.32
CA ALA A 248 14.09 24.60 -37.82
C ALA A 248 15.38 23.86 -38.23
N ALA A 249 15.78 22.85 -37.44
CA ALA A 249 16.94 22.02 -37.76
C ALA A 249 16.71 21.16 -39.02
N LEU A 250 15.54 20.55 -39.15
CA LEU A 250 15.15 19.72 -40.29
C LEU A 250 15.03 20.55 -41.57
N ALA A 251 14.49 21.77 -41.49
CA ALA A 251 14.46 22.71 -42.62
C ALA A 251 15.86 23.02 -43.15
N LYS A 252 16.83 23.25 -42.26
CA LYS A 252 18.24 23.44 -42.63
C LYS A 252 18.86 22.19 -43.26
N LEU A 253 18.57 21.01 -42.71
CA LEU A 253 19.04 19.73 -43.24
C LEU A 253 18.50 19.49 -44.66
N ALA A 254 17.19 19.68 -44.87
CA ALA A 254 16.53 19.54 -46.16
C ALA A 254 17.14 20.49 -47.20
N ALA A 255 17.30 21.78 -46.86
CA ALA A 255 17.93 22.76 -47.74
C ALA A 255 19.37 22.36 -48.11
N THR A 256 20.14 21.86 -47.14
CA THR A 256 21.52 21.38 -47.37
C THR A 256 21.54 20.17 -48.30
N CYS A 257 20.63 19.21 -48.10
CA CYS A 257 20.50 18.03 -48.93
C CYS A 257 20.14 18.40 -50.38
N VAL A 258 19.12 19.24 -50.57
CA VAL A 258 18.69 19.72 -51.91
C VAL A 258 19.80 20.45 -52.65
N ALA A 259 20.62 21.24 -51.95
CA ALA A 259 21.77 21.91 -52.56
C ALA A 259 22.93 20.96 -52.90
N THR A 260 23.00 19.79 -52.25
CA THR A 260 24.15 18.88 -52.32
C THR A 260 23.95 17.73 -53.30
N VAL A 261 22.75 17.14 -53.37
CA VAL A 261 22.52 15.88 -54.10
C VAL A 261 21.30 15.93 -55.04
N ASP A 262 21.37 15.15 -56.12
CA ASP A 262 20.30 14.95 -57.10
C ASP A 262 20.17 13.44 -57.46
N PRO A 263 19.00 12.80 -57.30
CA PRO A 263 17.78 13.36 -56.73
C PRO A 263 17.87 13.51 -55.21
N ALA A 264 17.44 14.66 -54.70
CA ALA A 264 17.18 14.82 -53.27
C ALA A 264 15.85 14.17 -52.87
N PRO A 265 15.72 13.66 -51.63
CA PRO A 265 14.44 13.19 -51.09
C PRO A 265 13.35 14.27 -51.17
N ARG A 266 12.11 13.85 -51.43
CA ARG A 266 10.95 14.75 -51.66
C ARG A 266 9.97 14.76 -50.49
N TYR A 267 10.48 14.80 -49.26
CA TYR A 267 9.64 14.88 -48.07
C TYR A 267 9.37 16.33 -47.68
N ALA A 268 8.15 16.66 -47.27
CA ALA A 268 7.89 17.97 -46.70
C ALA A 268 8.43 18.03 -45.26
N VAL A 269 8.93 19.19 -44.84
CA VAL A 269 9.18 19.46 -43.42
C VAL A 269 7.84 19.80 -42.78
N PRO A 270 7.37 19.02 -41.79
CA PRO A 270 6.12 19.32 -41.10
C PRO A 270 6.17 20.68 -40.39
N ASP A 271 5.10 21.47 -40.53
CA ASP A 271 4.93 22.76 -39.86
C ASP A 271 4.16 22.55 -38.54
N VAL A 272 4.80 22.85 -37.42
CA VAL A 272 4.25 22.64 -36.07
C VAL A 272 3.16 23.68 -35.74
N ASP A 273 3.22 24.88 -36.32
CA ASP A 273 2.24 25.94 -36.06
C ASP A 273 0.85 25.57 -36.59
N LEU A 274 0.78 24.76 -37.66
CA LEU A 274 -0.48 24.23 -38.19
C LEU A 274 -1.26 23.35 -37.19
N LEU A 275 -0.63 22.85 -36.12
CA LEU A 275 -1.32 22.12 -35.06
C LEU A 275 -2.21 23.01 -34.19
N GLY A 276 -2.03 24.34 -34.24
CA GLY A 276 -2.74 25.29 -33.40
C GLY A 276 -2.25 25.30 -31.94
N PRO A 277 -2.78 26.18 -31.08
CA PRO A 277 -2.36 26.32 -29.68
C PRO A 277 -2.59 25.04 -28.87
N VAL A 278 -1.80 24.83 -27.81
CA VAL A 278 -2.01 23.71 -26.88
C VAL A 278 -3.37 23.89 -26.18
N PRO A 279 -4.30 22.93 -26.26
CA PRO A 279 -5.58 23.00 -25.57
C PRO A 279 -5.41 23.08 -24.06
N VAL A 280 -6.34 23.77 -23.40
CA VAL A 280 -6.37 23.90 -21.93
C VAL A 280 -7.46 23.05 -21.27
N THR A 281 -8.18 22.24 -22.07
CA THR A 281 -9.24 21.35 -21.62
C THR A 281 -8.77 19.89 -21.64
N PRO A 282 -9.12 19.07 -20.62
CA PRO A 282 -8.73 17.66 -20.57
C PRO A 282 -9.26 16.83 -21.76
N ASP A 283 -10.44 17.13 -22.28
CA ASP A 283 -11.05 16.32 -23.34
C ASP A 283 -10.33 16.46 -24.69
N GLU A 284 -9.64 17.59 -24.91
CA GLU A 284 -8.97 17.88 -26.18
C GLU A 284 -7.48 17.53 -26.14
N ILE A 285 -6.86 17.44 -24.96
CA ILE A 285 -5.40 17.27 -24.82
C ILE A 285 -4.91 15.94 -25.37
N GLY A 286 -5.68 14.85 -25.17
CA GLY A 286 -5.32 13.52 -25.67
C GLY A 286 -5.24 13.48 -27.20
N GLY A 287 -6.22 14.10 -27.88
CA GLY A 287 -6.21 14.22 -29.33
C GLY A 287 -5.08 15.11 -29.85
N TYR A 288 -4.70 16.15 -29.09
CA TYR A 288 -3.56 17.02 -29.42
C TYR A 288 -2.22 16.28 -29.30
N LEU A 289 -2.00 15.54 -28.21
CA LEU A 289 -0.80 14.72 -28.01
C LEU A 289 -0.59 13.69 -29.12
N GLN A 290 -1.66 13.04 -29.58
CA GLN A 290 -1.59 12.12 -30.73
C GLN A 290 -1.17 12.82 -32.03
N ARG A 291 -1.57 14.09 -32.23
CA ARG A 291 -1.13 14.86 -33.39
C ARG A 291 0.34 15.25 -33.29
N LEU A 292 0.81 15.64 -32.09
CA LEU A 292 2.23 15.90 -31.85
C LEU A 292 3.10 14.66 -32.14
N ASP A 293 2.68 13.49 -31.66
CA ASP A 293 3.39 12.22 -31.91
C ASP A 293 3.49 11.89 -33.41
N ARG A 294 2.39 12.09 -34.16
CA ARG A 294 2.42 11.91 -35.63
C ARG A 294 3.38 12.88 -36.33
N VAL A 295 3.45 14.13 -35.86
CA VAL A 295 4.40 15.12 -36.40
C VAL A 295 5.84 14.71 -36.06
N ALA A 296 6.10 14.24 -34.84
CA ALA A 296 7.41 13.74 -34.44
C ALA A 296 7.89 12.59 -35.35
N GLN A 297 7.02 11.60 -35.59
CA GLN A 297 7.32 10.47 -36.47
C GLN A 297 7.56 10.90 -37.92
N ALA A 298 6.77 11.86 -38.42
CA ALA A 298 6.97 12.41 -39.76
C ALA A 298 8.31 13.16 -39.90
N MET A 299 8.69 13.95 -38.87
CA MET A 299 9.99 14.63 -38.82
C MET A 299 11.15 13.65 -38.78
N GLU A 300 11.05 12.58 -37.98
CA GLU A 300 12.08 11.54 -37.88
C GLU A 300 12.28 10.84 -39.24
N HIS A 301 11.19 10.48 -39.92
CA HIS A 301 11.27 9.87 -41.25
C HIS A 301 11.93 10.79 -42.29
N ALA A 302 11.54 12.07 -42.31
CA ALA A 302 12.15 13.05 -43.20
C ALA A 302 13.64 13.28 -42.88
N GLN A 303 13.99 13.36 -41.59
CA GLN A 303 15.36 13.52 -41.13
C GLN A 303 16.24 12.36 -41.59
N HIS A 304 15.78 11.12 -41.43
CA HIS A 304 16.50 9.93 -41.91
C HIS A 304 16.73 10.00 -43.41
N ALA A 305 15.68 10.22 -44.20
CA ALA A 305 15.80 10.27 -45.65
C ALA A 305 16.81 11.33 -46.13
N TYR A 306 16.78 12.53 -45.56
CA TYR A 306 17.73 13.59 -45.92
C TYR A 306 19.17 13.31 -45.45
N SER A 307 19.33 12.74 -44.26
CA SER A 307 20.64 12.39 -43.72
C SER A 307 21.28 11.27 -44.51
N ASP A 308 20.52 10.23 -44.87
CA ASP A 308 21.00 9.07 -45.63
C ASP A 308 21.48 9.49 -47.03
N ALA A 309 20.77 10.41 -47.69
CA ALA A 309 21.16 10.91 -49.00
C ALA A 309 22.48 11.72 -48.96
N LEU A 310 22.70 12.49 -47.89
CA LEU A 310 23.97 13.20 -47.66
C LEU A 310 25.10 12.23 -47.27
N ALA A 311 24.77 11.19 -46.49
CA ALA A 311 25.70 10.13 -46.12
C ALA A 311 26.16 9.38 -47.37
N GLU A 312 25.26 9.00 -48.28
CA GLU A 312 25.62 8.35 -49.55
C GLU A 312 26.60 9.19 -50.37
N HIS A 313 26.39 10.52 -50.46
CA HIS A 313 27.34 11.41 -51.13
C HIS A 313 28.73 11.35 -50.49
N THR A 314 28.77 11.42 -49.16
CA THR A 314 30.02 11.39 -48.37
C THR A 314 30.73 10.04 -48.53
N GLU A 315 29.98 8.94 -48.52
CA GLU A 315 30.48 7.59 -48.74
C GLU A 315 31.09 7.41 -50.13
N LEU A 316 30.43 7.91 -51.19
CA LEU A 316 30.97 7.84 -52.55
C LEU A 316 32.28 8.61 -52.71
N VAL A 317 32.40 9.79 -52.07
CA VAL A 317 33.66 10.54 -52.02
C VAL A 317 34.75 9.72 -51.33
N GLY A 318 34.45 9.18 -50.14
CA GLY A 318 35.40 8.37 -49.37
C GLY A 318 35.82 7.08 -50.09
N LEU A 319 34.89 6.41 -50.76
CA LEU A 319 35.16 5.20 -51.56
C LEU A 319 36.11 5.50 -52.71
N LEU A 320 35.88 6.59 -53.46
CA LEU A 320 36.78 6.98 -54.53
C LEU A 320 38.19 7.27 -53.98
N ASP A 321 38.30 8.04 -52.90
CA ASP A 321 39.59 8.34 -52.27
C ASP A 321 40.32 7.08 -51.81
N ALA A 322 39.59 6.11 -51.24
CA ALA A 322 40.15 4.82 -50.85
C ALA A 322 40.64 4.00 -52.06
N TYR A 323 39.90 3.98 -53.17
CA TYR A 323 40.34 3.30 -54.38
C TYR A 323 41.55 3.98 -55.01
N VAL A 324 41.62 5.31 -55.01
CA VAL A 324 42.78 6.07 -55.52
C VAL A 324 44.02 5.81 -54.67
N ALA A 325 43.87 5.77 -53.34
CA ALA A 325 44.95 5.39 -52.44
C ALA A 325 45.43 3.95 -52.71
N LYS A 326 44.50 3.01 -52.93
CA LYS A 326 44.84 1.62 -53.30
C LYS A 326 45.59 1.54 -54.63
N ALA A 327 45.12 2.25 -55.66
CA ALA A 327 45.79 2.31 -56.96
C ALA A 327 47.23 2.84 -56.86
N SER A 328 47.43 3.83 -55.97
CA SER A 328 48.75 4.40 -55.69
C SER A 328 49.66 3.40 -54.99
N ALA A 329 49.15 2.71 -53.97
CA ALA A 329 49.88 1.69 -53.22
C ALA A 329 50.28 0.48 -54.07
N THR A 330 49.46 0.09 -55.06
CA THR A 330 49.77 -1.01 -55.99
C THR A 330 50.56 -0.55 -57.22
N GLY A 331 50.94 0.73 -57.32
CA GLY A 331 51.77 1.25 -58.40
C GLY A 331 51.07 1.40 -59.76
N VAL A 332 49.73 1.26 -59.81
CA VAL A 332 48.95 1.33 -61.05
C VAL A 332 48.25 2.67 -61.28
N ALA A 333 48.31 3.60 -60.32
CA ALA A 333 47.69 4.93 -60.42
C ALA A 333 48.16 5.76 -61.64
N GLY A 334 49.32 5.44 -62.22
CA GLY A 334 49.82 6.09 -63.43
C GLY A 334 49.11 5.67 -64.73
N ASN A 335 48.28 4.62 -64.69
CA ASN A 335 47.54 4.15 -65.87
C ASN A 335 46.59 5.24 -66.39
N PRO A 336 46.62 5.58 -67.69
CA PRO A 336 45.81 6.66 -68.25
C PRO A 336 44.30 6.45 -68.08
N ASP A 337 43.82 5.20 -68.14
CA ASP A 337 42.40 4.88 -67.99
C ASP A 337 41.92 5.13 -66.54
N LEU A 338 42.76 4.79 -65.54
CA LEU A 338 42.48 5.07 -64.13
C LEU A 338 42.46 6.58 -63.86
N ARG A 339 43.44 7.32 -64.38
CA ARG A 339 43.48 8.78 -64.23
C ARG A 339 42.26 9.46 -64.83
N ALA A 340 41.90 9.11 -66.07
CA ALA A 340 40.73 9.66 -66.73
C ALA A 340 39.43 9.32 -65.98
N SER A 341 39.32 8.09 -65.47
CA SER A 341 38.18 7.67 -64.65
C SER A 341 38.11 8.40 -63.31
N GLU A 342 39.24 8.68 -62.66
CA GLU A 342 39.30 9.46 -61.41
C GLU A 342 38.86 10.90 -61.66
N GLU A 343 39.45 11.57 -62.66
CA GLU A 343 39.14 12.96 -63.01
C GLU A 343 37.64 13.12 -63.31
N ALA A 344 37.07 12.19 -64.08
CA ALA A 344 35.64 12.17 -64.37
C ALA A 344 34.78 11.96 -63.12
N ALA A 345 35.13 11.00 -62.25
CA ALA A 345 34.39 10.72 -61.02
C ALA A 345 34.43 11.91 -60.05
N ARG A 346 35.61 12.52 -59.84
CA ARG A 346 35.77 13.73 -59.01
C ARG A 346 34.98 14.91 -59.56
N ALA A 347 35.01 15.12 -60.88
CA ALA A 347 34.27 16.20 -61.53
C ALA A 347 32.75 16.05 -61.36
N VAL A 348 32.22 14.83 -61.31
CA VAL A 348 30.80 14.57 -61.02
C VAL A 348 30.48 14.78 -59.54
N LEU A 349 31.29 14.22 -58.63
CA LEU A 349 31.09 14.31 -57.17
C LEU A 349 31.17 15.75 -56.62
N ALA A 350 31.94 16.61 -57.30
CA ALA A 350 32.10 18.03 -56.95
C ALA A 350 30.92 18.92 -57.38
N ARG A 351 29.99 18.42 -58.21
CA ARG A 351 28.81 19.20 -58.64
C ARG A 351 27.87 19.47 -57.47
N ARG A 352 27.13 20.58 -57.56
CA ARG A 352 26.12 21.01 -56.58
C ARG A 352 24.85 21.44 -57.33
N PRO A 353 23.78 20.62 -57.32
CA PRO A 353 23.69 19.28 -56.71
C PRO A 353 24.49 18.21 -57.49
N CYS A 354 24.99 17.20 -56.78
CA CYS A 354 25.70 16.05 -57.33
C CYS A 354 24.71 15.00 -57.85
N PRO A 355 24.75 14.61 -59.14
CA PRO A 355 23.88 13.56 -59.67
C PRO A 355 24.32 12.18 -59.13
N LEU A 356 23.73 11.72 -58.02
CA LEU A 356 24.18 10.55 -57.26
C LEU A 356 24.18 9.27 -58.07
N SER A 357 23.17 9.06 -58.92
CA SER A 357 23.08 7.88 -59.79
C SER A 357 24.26 7.79 -60.75
N VAL A 358 24.67 8.94 -61.31
CA VAL A 358 25.84 9.04 -62.21
C VAL A 358 27.14 8.91 -61.42
N ALA A 359 27.23 9.58 -60.26
CA ALA A 359 28.41 9.51 -59.38
C ALA A 359 28.71 8.06 -58.97
N ARG A 360 27.68 7.30 -58.58
CA ARG A 360 27.79 5.88 -58.23
C ARG A 360 28.39 5.07 -59.37
N GLN A 361 27.88 5.24 -60.59
CA GLN A 361 28.40 4.56 -61.78
C GLN A 361 29.87 4.92 -62.08
N MET A 362 30.26 6.20 -61.91
CA MET A 362 31.64 6.63 -62.13
C MET A 362 32.60 6.02 -61.10
N VAL A 363 32.21 5.97 -59.82
CA VAL A 363 33.00 5.31 -58.77
C VAL A 363 33.13 3.81 -59.03
N THR A 364 32.05 3.12 -59.42
CA THR A 364 32.10 1.70 -59.81
C THR A 364 32.96 1.47 -61.05
N THR A 365 32.96 2.40 -62.01
CA THR A 365 33.82 2.31 -63.19
C THR A 365 35.29 2.38 -62.80
N TYR A 366 35.67 3.31 -61.92
CA TYR A 366 37.03 3.39 -61.39
C TYR A 366 37.43 2.09 -60.67
N GLN A 367 36.55 1.57 -59.80
CA GLN A 367 36.76 0.30 -59.10
C GLN A 367 37.00 -0.86 -60.08
N THR A 368 36.26 -0.90 -61.18
CA THR A 368 36.37 -1.96 -62.19
C THR A 368 37.70 -1.90 -62.93
N TRP A 369 38.15 -0.70 -63.33
CA TRP A 369 39.49 -0.49 -63.89
C TRP A 369 40.59 -0.90 -62.91
N LEU A 370 40.45 -0.52 -61.64
CA LEU A 370 41.42 -0.86 -60.61
C LEU A 370 41.52 -2.39 -60.41
N ALA A 371 40.38 -3.08 -60.37
CA ALA A 371 40.36 -4.54 -60.26
C ALA A 371 41.05 -5.21 -61.45
N LYS A 372 40.82 -4.72 -62.68
CA LYS A 372 41.46 -5.24 -63.90
C LYS A 372 42.99 -5.06 -63.86
N GLU A 373 43.48 -3.88 -63.45
CA GLU A 373 44.93 -3.58 -63.43
C GLU A 373 45.67 -4.25 -62.27
N THR A 374 44.99 -4.53 -61.16
CA THR A 374 45.57 -5.24 -60.00
C THR A 374 45.48 -6.76 -60.09
N ALA A 375 44.68 -7.30 -61.00
CA ALA A 375 44.57 -8.74 -61.26
C ALA A 375 45.61 -9.26 -62.27
N ARG A 376 46.43 -8.38 -62.84
CA ARG A 376 47.62 -8.70 -63.61
C ARG A 376 48.83 -8.80 -62.69
#